data_AF-A0A1I7TLU1-F1
#
_entry.id   AF-A0A1I7TLU1-F1
#
_cell.length_a   1.000
_cell.length_b   1.000
_cell.length_c   1.000
_cell.angle_alpha   90.00
_cell.angle_beta   90.00
_cell.angle_gamma   90.00
#
_symmetry.space_group_name_H-M   'P 1'
#
loop_
_entity.id
_entity.type
_entity.pdbx_description
1 polymer ?
#
loop_
_entity_poly.entity_id
_entity_poly.type
_entity_poly.pdbx_seq_one_letter_code
_entity_poly.pdbx_strand_id
1 'polypeptide(L)'
;MNANTMNAHEIYRNAKRFTVNDRQATPHSKRPSKFDKCIVCEQLVAPEALQEAFKNEARKKIQYLKNKDAAVDALCELVDCGDETCPHKFHLACINSHQPIPRYHAQYLSMEENYGKVKCPDHFCEICFTESIIASSGRDKLIQVKDEIRAFHVNCYPAGASDDGERIISLAEKTTFSSEHFGICCGCGAGNTEELIKCSYCSKLFHRSCHGTDFPNENVPECEDCIFGTQIRKTDLILVQKENGPFLAASMKAWRRNSKGVQEVLVQFKNRSNPDTWVPLNYVCRIYPALSKTFFQTMKTEDLLRNLEDDKTYDEEWRAMSEHLEAQFHFQPNVKSRPLPKMVRAYKSHVSFSTVFGKIKLPKPMKTNKNIKIKFVLGKGYGVFAKKNLSDVIAGDYVGELVSVSEMKKRYLIGKESHDKEQKFYSFQSAGEKNDKPINFGIDAASHQNMMSFINTSCLPNCEVERVQVKVATNVMIEILRIRIIKVEKGKELTLAYNWTKFPCWCGLTKECKSALPKVDWAIPSRTVVTNVDNVENLNTETASGQKRKPTDSEYDSEMKKPKY
;
A
#
# COMPACT_ATOMS: atom_id res chain seq x y z
N MET A 1 -15.21 24.27 -16.01
CA MET A 1 -15.25 24.62 -14.57
C MET A 1 -14.52 25.93 -14.38
N ASN A 2 -14.96 26.84 -13.52
CA ASN A 2 -14.20 28.06 -13.22
C ASN A 2 -13.13 27.70 -12.18
N ALA A 3 -11.85 27.84 -12.52
CA ALA A 3 -10.75 27.63 -11.58
C ALA A 3 -10.90 28.45 -10.29
N ASN A 4 -11.55 29.62 -10.37
CA ASN A 4 -11.68 30.58 -9.27
C ASN A 4 -12.46 30.05 -8.05
N THR A 5 -13.09 28.87 -8.13
CA THR A 5 -13.81 28.27 -6.99
C THR A 5 -13.06 27.11 -6.34
N MET A 6 -11.91 26.69 -6.89
CA MET A 6 -11.13 25.56 -6.38
C MET A 6 -9.82 26.05 -5.78
N ASN A 7 -9.43 25.47 -4.65
CA ASN A 7 -8.09 25.73 -4.09
C ASN A 7 -7.02 24.86 -4.77
N ALA A 8 -5.75 25.17 -4.53
CA ALA A 8 -4.61 24.47 -5.12
C ALA A 8 -4.61 22.95 -4.87
N HIS A 9 -5.00 22.49 -3.67
CA HIS A 9 -5.10 21.05 -3.38
C HIS A 9 -6.16 20.37 -4.25
N GLU A 10 -7.32 21.00 -4.42
CA GLU A 10 -8.40 20.45 -5.24
C GLU A 10 -8.02 20.42 -6.72
N ILE A 11 -7.33 21.46 -7.20
CA ILE A 11 -6.80 21.50 -8.57
C ILE A 11 -5.80 20.36 -8.76
N TYR A 12 -4.84 20.20 -7.85
CA TYR A 12 -3.81 19.17 -7.91
C TYR A 12 -4.39 17.74 -7.88
N ARG A 13 -5.33 17.48 -6.96
CA ARG A 13 -6.06 16.21 -6.85
C ARG A 13 -6.83 15.87 -8.13
N ASN A 14 -7.55 16.84 -8.68
CA ASN A 14 -8.42 16.62 -9.83
C ASN A 14 -7.67 16.66 -11.16
N ALA A 15 -6.45 17.21 -11.21
CA ALA A 15 -5.60 17.17 -12.39
C ALA A 15 -5.40 15.72 -12.88
N LYS A 16 -5.06 15.55 -14.16
CA LYS A 16 -4.53 14.28 -14.64
C LYS A 16 -3.27 13.90 -13.83
N ARG A 17 -2.93 12.61 -13.81
CA ARG A 17 -1.76 12.07 -13.10
C ARG A 17 -0.49 12.88 -13.40
N PHE A 18 0.13 13.43 -12.36
CA PHE A 18 1.46 14.04 -12.45
C PHE A 18 2.54 12.96 -12.49
N THR A 19 3.64 13.28 -13.14
CA THR A 19 4.81 12.40 -13.20
C THR A 19 5.58 12.50 -11.90
N VAL A 20 6.02 11.36 -11.39
CA VAL A 20 6.86 11.24 -10.21
C VAL A 20 8.01 10.30 -10.58
N ASN A 21 9.24 10.66 -10.25
CA ASN A 21 10.37 9.75 -10.33
C ASN A 21 10.43 8.92 -9.05
N ASP A 22 9.73 7.79 -9.04
CA ASP A 22 9.61 6.88 -7.89
C ASP A 22 10.91 6.14 -7.56
N ARG A 23 11.90 6.20 -8.45
CA ARG A 23 13.23 5.60 -8.27
C ARG A 23 14.23 6.52 -7.57
N GLN A 24 13.94 7.81 -7.49
CA GLN A 24 14.89 8.78 -6.93
C GLN A 24 14.47 9.14 -5.51
N ALA A 25 15.21 8.61 -4.53
CA ALA A 25 15.05 9.01 -3.14
C ALA A 25 15.50 10.47 -2.95
N THR A 26 14.84 11.17 -2.03
CA THR A 26 15.27 12.48 -1.53
C THR A 26 15.47 12.40 -0.03
N PRO A 27 16.43 13.14 0.56
CA PRO A 27 16.57 13.17 2.01
C PRO A 27 15.28 13.67 2.67
N HIS A 28 15.02 13.27 3.91
CA HIS A 28 13.97 13.89 4.72
C HIS A 28 14.23 15.39 4.86
N SER A 29 13.16 16.17 4.73
CA SER A 29 13.21 17.60 5.01
C SER A 29 13.62 17.87 6.45
N LYS A 30 14.46 18.87 6.68
CA LYS A 30 14.74 19.36 8.04
C LYS A 30 13.47 19.94 8.66
N ARG A 31 13.29 19.72 9.96
CA ARG A 31 12.21 20.37 10.70
C ARG A 31 12.51 21.86 10.82
N PRO A 32 11.66 22.75 10.30
CA PRO A 32 11.97 24.16 10.29
C PRO A 32 11.68 24.80 11.66
N SER A 33 12.46 25.81 12.03
CA SER A 33 12.20 26.65 13.20
C SER A 33 11.17 27.76 12.93
N LYS A 34 10.89 28.04 11.65
CA LYS A 34 9.88 29.00 11.18
C LYS A 34 9.03 28.37 10.07
N PHE A 35 7.73 28.64 10.10
CA PHE A 35 6.75 27.97 9.24
C PHE A 35 6.29 28.80 8.03
N ASP A 36 7.05 29.83 7.68
CA ASP A 36 6.74 30.76 6.58
C ASP A 36 7.25 30.28 5.21
N LYS A 37 8.10 29.25 5.17
CA LYS A 37 8.77 28.75 3.96
C LYS A 37 8.37 27.32 3.62
N CYS A 38 8.68 26.91 2.40
CA CYS A 38 8.50 25.52 1.96
C CYS A 38 9.40 24.58 2.78
N ILE A 39 8.82 23.53 3.36
CA ILE A 39 9.57 22.52 4.13
C ILE A 39 10.56 21.72 3.28
N VAL A 40 10.43 21.70 1.96
CA VAL A 40 11.27 20.89 1.07
C VAL A 40 12.47 21.70 0.56
N CYS A 41 12.25 22.91 0.04
CA CYS A 41 13.31 23.72 -0.56
C CYS A 41 13.79 24.89 0.33
N GLU A 42 13.16 25.10 1.49
CA GLU A 42 13.47 26.18 2.43
C GLU A 42 13.38 27.60 1.81
N GLN A 43 12.53 27.77 0.80
CA GLN A 43 12.32 29.03 0.08
C GLN A 43 10.84 29.44 0.08
N LEU A 44 10.58 30.75 -0.11
CA LEU A 44 9.23 31.29 -0.30
C LEU A 44 8.70 31.00 -1.70
N VAL A 45 9.59 30.95 -2.69
CA VAL A 45 9.31 30.63 -4.09
C VAL A 45 10.06 29.35 -4.44
N ALA A 46 9.44 28.46 -5.23
CA ALA A 46 10.09 27.23 -5.64
C ALA A 46 11.32 27.52 -6.53
N PRO A 47 12.35 26.64 -6.53
CA PRO A 47 13.47 26.77 -7.44
C PRO A 47 13.00 26.87 -8.90
N GLU A 48 13.53 27.84 -9.66
CA GLU A 48 13.03 28.23 -10.98
C GLU A 48 12.87 27.04 -11.94
N ALA A 49 13.91 26.21 -12.07
CA ALA A 49 13.89 25.04 -12.94
C ALA A 49 12.79 24.03 -12.57
N LEU A 50 12.60 23.78 -11.27
CA LEU A 50 11.56 22.88 -10.78
C LEU A 50 10.16 23.48 -11.00
N GLN A 51 10.01 24.78 -10.72
CA GLN A 51 8.75 25.48 -10.90
C GLN A 51 8.33 25.51 -12.38
N GLU A 52 9.25 25.78 -13.30
CA GLU A 52 8.95 25.84 -14.73
C GLU A 52 8.62 24.45 -15.31
N ALA A 53 9.35 23.41 -14.90
CA ALA A 53 9.03 22.03 -15.26
C ALA A 53 7.60 21.66 -14.79
N PHE A 54 7.27 21.97 -13.55
CA PHE A 54 5.96 21.69 -12.98
C PHE A 54 4.85 22.51 -13.63
N LYS A 55 5.06 23.80 -13.92
CA LYS A 55 4.12 24.65 -14.67
C LYS A 55 3.77 24.05 -16.02
N ASN A 56 4.79 23.62 -16.77
CA ASN A 56 4.61 23.03 -18.09
C ASN A 56 3.88 21.68 -18.04
N GLU A 57 4.13 20.87 -17.01
CA GLU A 57 3.34 19.66 -16.79
C GLU A 57 1.90 20.02 -16.39
N ALA A 58 1.70 20.90 -15.41
CA ALA A 58 0.39 21.31 -14.92
C ALA A 58 -0.53 21.78 -16.06
N ARG A 59 -0.04 22.68 -16.94
CA ARG A 59 -0.78 23.15 -18.14
C ARG A 59 -1.38 21.99 -18.96
N LYS A 60 -0.63 20.90 -19.13
CA LYS A 60 -1.08 19.69 -19.84
C LYS A 60 -2.08 18.88 -19.01
N LYS A 61 -1.87 18.76 -17.70
CA LYS A 61 -2.71 17.94 -16.81
C LYS A 61 -4.07 18.58 -16.50
N ILE A 62 -4.18 19.90 -16.55
CA ILE A 62 -5.42 20.65 -16.27
C ILE A 62 -6.06 21.31 -17.49
N GLN A 63 -5.68 20.90 -18.71
CA GLN A 63 -6.18 21.46 -19.98
C GLN A 63 -7.72 21.50 -20.13
N TYR A 64 -8.45 20.76 -19.31
CA TYR A 64 -9.92 20.67 -19.33
C TYR A 64 -10.60 21.74 -18.43
N LEU A 65 -9.85 22.46 -17.60
CA LEU A 65 -10.37 23.53 -16.75
C LEU A 65 -10.55 24.83 -17.56
N LYS A 66 -11.56 25.64 -17.22
CA LYS A 66 -11.63 27.04 -17.71
C LYS A 66 -10.75 27.90 -16.79
N ASN A 67 -10.18 28.97 -17.32
CA ASN A 67 -9.19 29.81 -16.61
C ASN A 67 -7.96 29.01 -16.17
N LYS A 68 -7.40 28.22 -17.09
CA LYS A 68 -6.26 27.33 -16.83
C LYS A 68 -5.04 28.08 -16.30
N ASP A 69 -4.79 29.32 -16.75
CA ASP A 69 -3.60 30.06 -16.34
C ASP A 69 -3.66 30.41 -14.85
N ALA A 70 -4.79 30.93 -14.36
CA ALA A 70 -5.03 31.16 -12.93
C ALA A 70 -4.93 29.86 -12.10
N ALA A 71 -5.37 28.73 -12.64
CA ALA A 71 -5.21 27.44 -11.97
C ALA A 71 -3.74 26.97 -11.92
N VAL A 72 -2.95 27.25 -12.96
CA VAL A 72 -1.50 26.97 -12.96
C VAL A 72 -0.80 27.86 -11.94
N ASP A 73 -1.16 29.14 -11.87
CA ASP A 73 -0.58 30.08 -10.90
C ASP A 73 -0.85 29.61 -9.47
N ALA A 74 -2.10 29.24 -9.15
CA ALA A 74 -2.47 28.68 -7.85
C ALA A 74 -1.70 27.39 -7.51
N LEU A 75 -1.39 26.54 -8.49
CA LEU A 75 -0.57 25.33 -8.29
C LEU A 75 0.90 25.64 -8.00
N CYS A 76 1.37 26.84 -8.33
CA CYS A 76 2.76 27.26 -8.18
C CYS A 76 3.02 28.07 -6.91
N GLU A 77 1.97 28.40 -6.17
CA GLU A 77 2.04 29.09 -4.89
C GLU A 77 2.58 28.20 -3.78
N LEU A 78 3.00 28.84 -2.69
CA LEU A 78 3.28 28.19 -1.43
C LEU A 78 1.96 27.86 -0.74
N VAL A 79 1.65 26.57 -0.56
CA VAL A 79 0.39 26.12 0.00
C VAL A 79 0.57 25.60 1.43
N ASP A 80 -0.46 25.77 2.25
CA ASP A 80 -0.52 25.16 3.58
C ASP A 80 -0.63 23.63 3.48
N CYS A 81 -0.20 22.92 4.51
CA CYS A 81 -0.51 21.52 4.66
C CYS A 81 -2.03 21.30 4.68
N GLY A 82 -2.48 20.21 4.08
CA GLY A 82 -3.90 19.84 4.05
C GLY A 82 -4.50 19.48 5.41
N ASP A 83 -3.69 19.40 6.46
CA ASP A 83 -4.14 19.28 7.84
C ASP A 83 -4.21 20.65 8.50
N GLU A 84 -5.40 21.05 8.95
CA GLU A 84 -5.68 22.40 9.47
C GLU A 84 -4.89 22.75 10.74
N THR A 85 -4.36 21.73 11.44
CA THR A 85 -3.55 21.92 12.65
C THR A 85 -2.05 21.93 12.38
N CYS A 86 -1.65 21.65 11.14
CA CYS A 86 -0.25 21.58 10.75
C CYS A 86 0.24 22.94 10.28
N PRO A 87 1.34 23.47 10.86
CA PRO A 87 1.85 24.78 10.48
C PRO A 87 2.65 24.74 9.18
N HIS A 88 3.02 23.55 8.68
CA HIS A 88 3.95 23.41 7.56
C HIS A 88 3.35 23.90 6.24
N LYS A 89 4.22 24.49 5.41
CA LYS A 89 3.91 24.91 4.05
C LYS A 89 4.80 24.22 3.03
N PHE A 90 4.35 24.07 1.80
CA PHE A 90 5.17 23.54 0.71
C PHE A 90 4.69 24.02 -0.66
N HIS A 91 5.58 24.07 -1.64
CA HIS A 91 5.15 24.18 -3.04
C HIS A 91 4.68 22.81 -3.54
N LEU A 92 3.61 22.76 -4.31
CA LEU A 92 3.13 21.50 -4.90
C LEU A 92 4.16 20.86 -5.82
N ALA A 93 4.96 21.66 -6.53
CA ALA A 93 6.10 21.20 -7.31
C ALA A 93 7.14 20.46 -6.44
N CYS A 94 7.50 21.04 -5.29
CA CYS A 94 8.47 20.44 -4.38
C CYS A 94 7.95 19.15 -3.76
N ILE A 95 6.72 19.14 -3.22
CA ILE A 95 6.18 17.95 -2.56
C ILE A 95 5.86 16.82 -3.55
N ASN A 96 5.57 17.13 -4.82
CA ASN A 96 5.36 16.13 -5.87
C ASN A 96 6.66 15.38 -6.22
N SER A 97 7.79 16.09 -6.18
CA SER A 97 9.11 15.51 -6.45
C SER A 97 9.85 15.02 -5.20
N HIS A 98 9.29 15.26 -4.01
CA HIS A 98 9.87 14.82 -2.75
C HIS A 98 9.55 13.34 -2.52
N GLN A 99 10.59 12.53 -2.32
CA GLN A 99 10.54 11.09 -2.06
C GLN A 99 11.34 10.75 -0.78
N PRO A 100 10.90 11.19 0.41
CA PRO A 100 11.58 10.89 1.67
C PRO A 100 11.22 9.50 2.22
N ILE A 101 10.12 8.92 1.74
CA ILE A 101 9.61 7.61 2.14
C ILE A 101 9.45 6.80 0.85
N PRO A 102 9.79 5.49 0.84
CA PRO A 102 9.59 4.66 -0.33
C PRO A 102 8.16 4.80 -0.86
N ARG A 103 8.03 5.11 -2.16
CA ARG A 103 6.75 5.18 -2.90
C ARG A 103 5.80 6.27 -2.39
N TYR A 104 6.34 7.33 -1.77
CA TYR A 104 5.55 8.49 -1.37
C TYR A 104 4.91 9.15 -2.60
N HIS A 105 3.58 9.18 -2.66
CA HIS A 105 2.88 9.78 -3.79
C HIS A 105 1.88 10.84 -3.32
N ALA A 106 2.29 12.11 -3.36
CA ALA A 106 1.47 13.24 -2.88
C ALA A 106 0.06 13.28 -3.51
N GLN A 107 -0.05 13.08 -4.83
CA GLN A 107 -1.36 13.05 -5.51
C GLN A 107 -2.25 11.90 -5.03
N TYR A 108 -1.71 10.70 -4.87
CA TYR A 108 -2.44 9.55 -4.31
C TYR A 108 -2.99 9.84 -2.92
N LEU A 109 -2.16 10.42 -2.05
CA LEU A 109 -2.55 10.76 -0.68
C LEU A 109 -3.66 11.83 -0.67
N SER A 110 -3.64 12.75 -1.63
CA SER A 110 -4.63 13.81 -1.75
C SER A 110 -6.01 13.35 -2.26
N MET A 111 -6.16 12.12 -2.72
CA MET A 111 -7.45 11.59 -3.20
C MET A 111 -8.52 11.64 -2.10
N GLU A 112 -9.79 11.90 -2.46
CA GLU A 112 -10.89 12.06 -1.49
C GLU A 112 -11.09 10.81 -0.62
N GLU A 113 -10.92 9.64 -1.21
CA GLU A 113 -11.01 8.36 -0.52
C GLU A 113 -9.88 8.17 0.49
N ASN A 114 -8.77 8.92 0.37
CA ASN A 114 -7.63 8.89 1.27
C ASN A 114 -7.70 10.06 2.26
N TYR A 115 -6.96 11.14 2.02
CA TYR A 115 -6.89 12.29 2.92
C TYR A 115 -7.52 13.57 2.34
N GLY A 116 -7.94 13.56 1.07
CA GLY A 116 -8.67 14.64 0.39
C GLY A 116 -7.85 15.90 0.07
N LYS A 117 -6.72 16.12 0.75
CA LYS A 117 -5.78 17.21 0.55
C LYS A 117 -4.34 16.66 0.64
N VAL A 118 -3.38 17.39 0.08
CA VAL A 118 -1.96 17.03 0.18
C VAL A 118 -1.49 17.31 1.61
N LYS A 119 -0.90 16.32 2.28
CA LYS A 119 -0.32 16.46 3.62
C LYS A 119 1.19 16.22 3.55
N CYS A 120 1.95 16.85 4.44
CA CYS A 120 3.39 16.61 4.55
C CYS A 120 3.70 15.25 5.20
N PRO A 121 4.94 14.74 5.09
CA PRO A 121 5.34 13.43 5.65
C PRO A 121 5.13 13.26 7.17
N ASP A 122 5.10 14.36 7.95
CA ASP A 122 4.81 14.34 9.39
C ASP A 122 3.42 13.76 9.74
N HIS A 123 2.53 13.62 8.75
CA HIS A 123 1.20 13.05 8.94
C HIS A 123 1.13 11.56 8.65
N PHE A 124 2.26 10.89 8.43
CA PHE A 124 2.29 9.48 8.10
C PHE A 124 3.35 8.76 8.95
N CYS A 125 2.96 7.67 9.60
CA CYS A 125 3.90 6.73 10.15
C CYS A 125 4.70 6.08 9.02
N GLU A 126 5.99 6.39 8.97
CA GLU A 126 6.86 5.93 7.89
C GLU A 126 6.93 4.40 7.80
N ILE A 127 7.08 3.70 8.93
CA ILE A 127 7.15 2.23 8.94
C ILE A 127 5.89 1.60 8.33
N CYS A 128 4.70 2.10 8.72
CA CYS A 128 3.44 1.65 8.13
C CYS A 128 3.40 1.96 6.64
N PHE A 129 3.86 3.14 6.24
CA PHE A 129 3.91 3.54 4.84
C PHE A 129 4.77 2.60 4.01
N THR A 130 6.01 2.31 4.45
CA THR A 130 6.94 1.40 3.79
C THR A 130 6.41 -0.05 3.75
N GLU A 131 5.60 -0.45 4.73
CA GLU A 131 4.92 -1.75 4.74
C GLU A 131 3.69 -1.84 3.82
N SER A 132 3.43 -0.79 3.05
CA SER A 132 2.30 -0.66 2.14
C SER A 132 0.93 -0.64 2.84
N ILE A 133 0.84 -0.11 4.06
CA ILE A 133 -0.43 0.14 4.75
C ILE A 133 -0.64 1.66 4.87
N ILE A 134 -0.74 2.30 3.70
CA ILE A 134 -0.61 3.75 3.55
C ILE A 134 -1.83 4.47 4.14
N ALA A 135 -3.04 3.92 3.97
CA ALA A 135 -4.25 4.49 4.55
C ALA A 135 -4.29 4.41 6.09
N SER A 136 -3.58 3.44 6.68
CA SER A 136 -3.41 3.32 8.12
C SER A 136 -2.24 4.14 8.66
N SER A 137 -1.24 4.45 7.83
CA SER A 137 -0.07 5.24 8.24
C SER A 137 -0.42 6.62 8.81
N GLY A 138 -1.48 7.28 8.31
CA GLY A 138 -1.89 8.61 8.76
C GLY A 138 -2.99 8.61 9.83
N ARG A 139 -3.03 7.58 10.67
CA ARG A 139 -4.04 7.42 11.72
C ARG A 139 -3.43 7.56 13.11
N ASP A 140 -4.31 7.60 14.11
CA ASP A 140 -3.95 7.69 15.52
C ASP A 140 -2.98 8.85 15.82
N LYS A 141 -2.32 8.76 16.98
CA LYS A 141 -1.32 9.73 17.42
C LYS A 141 0.03 9.32 16.85
N LEU A 142 0.71 10.29 16.27
CA LEU A 142 2.08 10.16 15.80
C LEU A 142 3.05 10.78 16.80
N ILE A 143 4.25 10.20 16.87
CA ILE A 143 5.46 10.77 17.46
C ILE A 143 6.31 11.31 16.31
N GLN A 144 6.98 12.43 16.54
CA GLN A 144 7.74 13.15 15.51
C GLN A 144 9.24 13.02 15.77
N VAL A 145 10.03 13.01 14.70
CA VAL A 145 11.48 13.14 14.82
C VAL A 145 11.84 14.59 15.04
N LYS A 146 12.77 14.84 15.97
CA LYS A 146 13.16 16.18 16.40
C LYS A 146 13.62 17.07 15.24
N ASP A 147 14.55 16.59 14.43
CA ASP A 147 15.25 17.42 13.45
C ASP A 147 14.78 17.23 12.00
N GLU A 148 13.82 16.32 11.78
CA GLU A 148 13.35 15.91 10.44
C GLU A 148 11.81 15.89 10.37
N ILE A 149 11.25 16.22 9.20
CA ILE A 149 9.83 16.01 8.87
C ILE A 149 9.60 14.52 8.64
N ARG A 150 9.32 13.83 9.74
CA ARG A 150 9.25 12.38 9.84
C ARG A 150 8.48 11.99 11.09
N ALA A 151 7.62 10.97 10.97
CA ALA A 151 6.74 10.58 12.05
C ALA A 151 6.51 9.06 12.11
N PHE A 152 6.09 8.59 13.28
CA PHE A 152 5.77 7.19 13.55
C PHE A 152 4.54 7.07 14.45
N HIS A 153 3.76 6.00 14.35
CA HIS A 153 2.78 5.71 15.39
C HIS A 153 3.50 5.44 16.72
N VAL A 154 2.85 5.72 17.84
CA VAL A 154 3.37 5.33 19.18
C VAL A 154 3.66 3.82 19.25
N ASN A 155 2.82 2.99 18.64
CA ASN A 155 3.00 1.54 18.56
C ASN A 155 4.00 1.08 17.49
N CYS A 156 4.49 2.00 16.67
CA CYS A 156 5.54 1.77 15.66
C CYS A 156 6.83 2.48 16.06
N TYR A 157 7.09 2.60 17.37
CA TYR A 157 8.28 3.25 17.91
C TYR A 157 9.57 2.65 17.32
N PRO A 158 10.44 3.46 16.69
CA PRO A 158 11.70 2.99 16.10
C PRO A 158 12.63 2.34 17.14
N ALA A 159 13.21 1.20 16.80
CA ALA A 159 14.20 0.54 17.65
C ALA A 159 15.44 1.45 17.82
N GLY A 160 15.92 1.58 19.05
CA GLY A 160 17.10 2.38 19.36
C GLY A 160 16.89 3.90 19.41
N ALA A 161 15.69 4.41 19.17
CA ALA A 161 15.41 5.84 19.31
C ALA A 161 15.33 6.29 20.78
N SER A 162 15.88 7.47 21.09
CA SER A 162 15.73 8.12 22.40
C SER A 162 14.47 8.97 22.45
N ASP A 163 13.81 8.96 23.61
CA ASP A 163 12.66 9.82 23.90
C ASP A 163 13.17 11.13 24.48
N ASP A 164 12.94 12.22 23.77
CA ASP A 164 13.37 13.57 24.18
C ASP A 164 12.23 14.33 24.90
N GLY A 165 11.10 13.66 25.19
CA GLY A 165 9.89 14.23 25.78
C GLY A 165 8.85 14.65 24.74
N GLU A 166 7.61 14.95 25.18
CA GLU A 166 6.52 15.52 24.37
C GLU A 166 6.19 14.83 23.03
N ARG A 167 6.47 13.52 22.90
CA ARG A 167 6.34 12.75 21.63
C ARG A 167 7.35 13.15 20.54
N ILE A 168 8.50 13.64 20.96
CA ILE A 168 9.64 13.93 20.09
C ILE A 168 10.71 12.86 20.34
N ILE A 169 11.24 12.31 19.27
CA ILE A 169 12.30 11.30 19.33
C ILE A 169 13.52 11.71 18.52
N SER A 170 14.67 11.18 18.91
CA SER A 170 15.90 11.20 18.12
C SER A 170 16.21 9.78 17.64
N LEU A 171 16.47 9.63 16.34
CA LEU A 171 16.72 8.34 15.71
C LEU A 171 18.17 7.88 15.90
N ALA A 172 18.38 6.57 15.81
CA ALA A 172 19.72 6.00 15.84
C ALA A 172 20.51 6.41 14.59
N GLU A 173 21.77 6.79 14.78
CA GLU A 173 22.68 7.12 13.68
C GLU A 173 23.02 5.87 12.85
N LYS A 174 23.14 6.07 11.54
CA LYS A 174 23.55 5.03 10.60
C LYS A 174 25.03 4.72 10.76
N THR A 175 25.35 3.44 10.94
CA THR A 175 26.72 2.94 11.07
C THR A 175 27.07 1.99 9.93
N THR A 176 28.37 1.84 9.63
CA THR A 176 28.84 0.86 8.64
C THR A 176 28.57 -0.57 9.15
N PHE A 177 28.30 -1.47 8.21
CA PHE A 177 28.09 -2.88 8.50
C PHE A 177 29.32 -3.69 8.06
N SER A 178 29.81 -4.57 8.94
CA SER A 178 31.07 -5.30 8.74
C SER A 178 30.96 -6.80 9.06
N SER A 179 29.76 -7.35 9.13
CA SER A 179 29.51 -8.77 9.40
C SER A 179 28.96 -9.48 8.15
N GLU A 180 28.50 -10.73 8.28
CA GLU A 180 27.94 -11.47 7.15
C GLU A 180 26.52 -10.99 6.82
N HIS A 181 26.21 -10.97 5.52
CA HIS A 181 24.88 -10.64 5.06
C HIS A 181 23.98 -11.86 5.06
N PHE A 182 22.68 -11.62 5.19
CA PHE A 182 21.67 -12.67 5.09
C PHE A 182 21.56 -13.16 3.65
N GLY A 183 21.79 -14.46 3.41
CA GLY A 183 21.97 -15.09 2.10
C GLY A 183 20.78 -15.10 1.12
N ILE A 184 19.71 -14.33 1.36
CA ILE A 184 18.52 -14.25 0.51
C ILE A 184 18.22 -12.79 0.16
N CYS A 185 17.79 -12.54 -1.08
CA CYS A 185 17.32 -11.21 -1.49
C CYS A 185 16.17 -10.72 -0.60
N CYS A 186 16.38 -9.61 0.11
CA CYS A 186 15.37 -8.97 0.95
C CYS A 186 14.28 -8.22 0.16
N GLY A 187 14.37 -8.19 -1.18
CA GLY A 187 13.36 -7.59 -2.05
C GLY A 187 12.34 -8.59 -2.63
N CYS A 188 12.75 -9.82 -2.92
CA CYS A 188 11.86 -10.87 -3.47
C CYS A 188 11.78 -12.14 -2.62
N GLY A 189 12.70 -12.34 -1.68
CA GLY A 189 12.78 -13.54 -0.85
C GLY A 189 13.38 -14.77 -1.53
N ALA A 190 14.04 -14.62 -2.69
CA ALA A 190 14.73 -15.71 -3.41
C ALA A 190 16.26 -15.54 -3.40
N GLY A 191 17.01 -16.65 -3.46
CA GLY A 191 18.49 -16.66 -3.43
C GLY A 191 19.19 -16.74 -4.80
N ASN A 192 18.61 -17.45 -5.78
CA ASN A 192 19.37 -17.95 -6.95
C ASN A 192 18.98 -17.38 -8.33
N THR A 193 18.28 -16.25 -8.41
CA THR A 193 17.81 -15.74 -9.72
C THR A 193 18.80 -14.82 -10.42
N GLU A 194 19.62 -14.09 -9.67
CA GLU A 194 20.68 -13.20 -10.16
C GLU A 194 21.71 -12.95 -9.04
N GLU A 195 22.82 -12.27 -9.34
CA GLU A 195 23.83 -11.93 -8.32
C GLU A 195 23.23 -11.03 -7.22
N LEU A 196 23.53 -11.36 -5.96
CA LEU A 196 23.10 -10.61 -4.79
C LEU A 196 24.09 -9.51 -4.43
N ILE A 197 23.59 -8.30 -4.29
CA ILE A 197 24.36 -7.12 -3.89
C ILE A 197 24.33 -6.97 -2.36
N LYS A 198 25.51 -6.77 -1.77
CA LYS A 198 25.71 -6.54 -0.33
C LYS A 198 25.45 -5.07 0.03
N CYS A 199 24.56 -4.83 0.99
CA CYS A 199 24.38 -3.49 1.53
C CYS A 199 25.56 -3.09 2.43
N SER A 200 26.12 -1.89 2.25
CA SER A 200 27.24 -1.40 3.07
C SER A 200 26.87 -1.02 4.52
N TYR A 201 25.58 -0.96 4.85
CA TYR A 201 25.10 -0.40 6.13
C TYR A 201 24.18 -1.32 6.94
N CYS A 202 23.76 -2.46 6.40
CA CYS A 202 22.98 -3.44 7.15
C CYS A 202 23.21 -4.87 6.63
N SER A 203 22.66 -5.85 7.35
CA SER A 203 22.78 -7.27 7.03
C SER A 203 22.01 -7.74 5.78
N LYS A 204 21.46 -6.84 4.96
CA LYS A 204 20.59 -7.21 3.82
C LYS A 204 21.36 -7.44 2.53
N LEU A 205 20.95 -8.47 1.80
CA LEU A 205 21.26 -8.67 0.38
C LEU A 205 20.07 -8.30 -0.50
N PHE A 206 20.32 -7.93 -1.74
CA PHE A 206 19.25 -7.71 -2.71
C PHE A 206 19.73 -7.86 -4.15
N HIS A 207 18.80 -8.27 -5.01
CA HIS A 207 18.92 -8.27 -6.46
C HIS A 207 18.87 -6.83 -7.00
N ARG A 208 19.69 -6.50 -8.01
CA ARG A 208 19.66 -5.20 -8.71
C ARG A 208 18.27 -4.93 -9.26
N SER A 209 17.61 -5.96 -9.80
CA SER A 209 16.26 -5.85 -10.38
C SER A 209 15.17 -5.64 -9.31
N CYS A 210 15.41 -6.05 -8.06
CA CYS A 210 14.45 -5.91 -6.96
C CYS A 210 14.60 -4.60 -6.17
N HIS A 211 15.72 -3.88 -6.32
CA HIS A 211 16.04 -2.70 -5.50
C HIS A 211 15.08 -1.52 -5.71
N GLY A 212 14.49 -1.39 -6.89
CA GLY A 212 13.44 -0.39 -7.19
C GLY A 212 13.87 1.08 -7.18
N THR A 213 15.04 1.40 -6.64
CA THR A 213 15.58 2.76 -6.45
C THR A 213 16.92 2.91 -7.16
N ASP A 214 17.26 4.11 -7.61
CA ASP A 214 18.57 4.43 -8.18
C ASP A 214 19.60 4.59 -7.06
N PHE A 215 20.82 4.07 -7.26
CA PHE A 215 21.86 4.18 -6.24
C PHE A 215 22.41 5.60 -6.16
N PRO A 216 22.47 6.21 -4.97
CA PRO A 216 23.15 7.50 -4.80
C PRO A 216 24.65 7.40 -5.13
N ASN A 217 25.26 6.25 -4.84
CA ASN A 217 26.67 5.96 -5.12
C ASN A 217 26.84 4.47 -5.47
N GLU A 218 27.20 4.17 -6.72
CA GLU A 218 27.41 2.79 -7.20
C GLU A 218 28.56 2.06 -6.47
N ASN A 219 29.51 2.80 -5.89
CA ASN A 219 30.66 2.21 -5.18
C ASN A 219 30.35 1.83 -3.72
N VAL A 220 29.21 2.30 -3.18
CA VAL A 220 28.79 2.02 -1.81
C VAL A 220 27.34 1.55 -1.87
N PRO A 221 27.09 0.28 -2.24
CA PRO A 221 25.73 -0.19 -2.47
C PRO A 221 24.88 -0.14 -1.21
N GLU A 222 23.70 0.45 -1.34
CA GLU A 222 22.73 0.57 -0.26
C GLU A 222 21.47 -0.18 -0.64
N CYS A 223 20.82 -0.85 0.31
CA CYS A 223 19.46 -1.35 0.08
C CYS A 223 18.45 -0.20 0.17
N GLU A 224 17.23 -0.41 -0.34
CA GLU A 224 16.15 0.60 -0.33
C GLU A 224 15.94 1.17 1.09
N ASP A 225 15.88 0.31 2.10
CA ASP A 225 15.74 0.75 3.49
C ASP A 225 16.89 1.64 3.98
N CYS A 226 18.13 1.39 3.55
CA CYS A 226 19.27 2.22 3.95
C CYS A 226 19.30 3.57 3.22
N ILE A 227 18.82 3.62 1.96
CA ILE A 227 18.72 4.86 1.18
C ILE A 227 17.68 5.79 1.78
N PHE A 228 16.49 5.25 2.08
CA PHE A 228 15.41 6.00 2.71
C PHE A 228 15.56 6.08 4.25
N GLY A 229 16.60 5.46 4.81
CA GLY A 229 16.81 5.38 6.25
C GLY A 229 15.65 4.74 7.01
N THR A 230 14.86 3.84 6.39
CA THR A 230 13.69 3.17 6.98
C THR A 230 14.03 2.56 8.34
N GLN A 231 13.21 2.85 9.34
CA GLN A 231 13.39 2.30 10.68
C GLN A 231 12.71 0.92 10.85
N ILE A 232 13.22 0.13 11.80
CA ILE A 232 12.55 -1.07 12.31
C ILE A 232 11.80 -0.75 13.59
N ARG A 233 10.66 -1.39 13.85
CA ARG A 233 9.91 -1.20 15.10
C ARG A 233 10.62 -1.95 16.22
N LYS A 234 10.60 -1.41 17.43
CA LYS A 234 11.09 -2.12 18.62
C LYS A 234 10.40 -3.47 18.89
N THR A 235 9.20 -3.68 18.33
CA THR A 235 8.41 -4.91 18.45
C THR A 235 8.55 -5.84 17.24
N ASP A 236 9.34 -5.49 16.24
CA ASP A 236 9.52 -6.35 15.06
C ASP A 236 10.21 -7.66 15.43
N LEU A 237 9.77 -8.72 14.75
CA LEU A 237 10.47 -9.99 14.71
C LEU A 237 11.68 -9.85 13.77
N ILE A 238 12.83 -10.34 14.24
CA ILE A 238 14.13 -10.16 13.58
C ILE A 238 14.91 -11.47 13.49
N LEU A 239 15.81 -11.55 12.52
CA LEU A 239 16.82 -12.58 12.41
C LEU A 239 18.18 -11.99 12.79
N VAL A 240 18.99 -12.75 13.50
CA VAL A 240 20.32 -12.32 13.97
C VAL A 240 21.33 -13.42 13.73
N GLN A 241 22.50 -13.07 13.21
CA GLN A 241 23.58 -14.02 13.03
C GLN A 241 24.17 -14.43 14.39
N LYS A 242 24.26 -15.74 14.64
CA LYS A 242 25.04 -16.30 15.77
C LYS A 242 26.50 -16.40 15.35
N GLU A 243 27.45 -16.08 16.22
CA GLU A 243 28.92 -16.17 16.07
C GLU A 243 29.43 -17.06 14.91
N ASN A 244 29.71 -16.47 13.72
CA ASN A 244 30.15 -17.15 12.49
C ASN A 244 29.23 -18.30 11.97
N GLY A 245 28.05 -18.45 12.55
CA GLY A 245 27.02 -19.43 12.22
C GLY A 245 25.83 -18.81 11.46
N PRO A 246 24.69 -19.53 11.43
CA PRO A 246 23.51 -19.09 10.69
C PRO A 246 22.78 -17.93 11.36
N PHE A 247 21.87 -17.32 10.61
CA PHE A 247 20.90 -16.38 11.15
C PHE A 247 19.76 -17.13 11.84
N LEU A 248 19.50 -16.77 13.09
CA LEU A 248 18.50 -17.41 13.94
C LEU A 248 17.34 -16.45 14.24
N ALA A 249 16.16 -17.03 14.50
CA ALA A 249 14.97 -16.29 14.86
C ALA A 249 15.11 -15.66 16.26
N ALA A 250 14.85 -14.36 16.37
CA ALA A 250 15.00 -13.61 17.62
C ALA A 250 13.92 -12.52 17.81
N SER A 251 13.95 -11.87 18.96
CA SER A 251 13.14 -10.70 19.29
C SER A 251 13.96 -9.67 20.05
N MET A 252 13.65 -8.39 19.88
CA MET A 252 14.31 -7.31 20.62
C MET A 252 13.68 -7.14 22.01
N LYS A 253 14.52 -6.90 23.03
CA LYS A 253 14.08 -6.73 24.43
C LYS A 253 14.45 -5.38 25.04
N ALA A 254 15.63 -4.88 24.71
CA ALA A 254 16.15 -3.62 25.24
C ALA A 254 17.10 -2.98 24.21
N TRP A 255 17.48 -1.73 24.45
CA TRP A 255 18.42 -1.00 23.61
C TRP A 255 19.34 -0.14 24.49
N ARG A 256 20.57 0.09 24.04
CA ARG A 256 21.57 0.93 24.72
C ARG A 256 22.53 1.56 23.70
N ARG A 257 23.24 2.61 24.10
CA ARG A 257 24.46 3.05 23.41
C ARG A 257 25.67 2.42 24.11
N ASN A 258 26.57 1.80 23.36
CA ASN A 258 27.81 1.29 23.92
C ASN A 258 28.85 2.42 24.09
N SER A 259 30.01 2.10 24.65
CA SER A 259 31.09 3.07 24.91
C SER A 259 31.64 3.76 23.65
N LYS A 260 31.40 3.20 22.47
CA LYS A 260 31.78 3.78 21.17
C LYS A 260 30.65 4.61 20.54
N GLY A 261 29.54 4.79 21.25
CA GLY A 261 28.38 5.53 20.77
C GLY A 261 27.51 4.76 19.77
N VAL A 262 27.77 3.47 19.54
CA VAL A 262 26.98 2.62 18.65
C VAL A 262 25.71 2.15 19.36
N GLN A 263 24.58 2.22 18.67
CA GLN A 263 23.31 1.75 19.17
C GLN A 263 23.25 0.21 19.10
N GLU A 264 23.05 -0.43 20.25
CA GLU A 264 22.90 -1.87 20.40
C GLU A 264 21.48 -2.23 20.86
N VAL A 265 21.04 -3.42 20.49
CA VAL A 265 19.80 -4.05 20.95
C VAL A 265 20.10 -5.37 21.64
N LEU A 266 19.41 -5.61 22.76
CA LEU A 266 19.42 -6.90 23.44
C LEU A 266 18.46 -7.82 22.69
N VAL A 267 19.00 -8.91 22.16
CA VAL A 267 18.23 -9.89 21.40
C VAL A 267 18.01 -11.13 22.25
N GLN A 268 16.76 -11.60 22.25
CA GLN A 268 16.36 -12.88 22.81
C GLN A 268 16.02 -13.83 21.66
N PHE A 269 16.81 -14.88 21.52
CA PHE A 269 16.56 -15.94 20.55
C PHE A 269 15.29 -16.71 20.89
N LYS A 270 14.60 -17.19 19.86
CA LYS A 270 13.36 -17.98 20.01
C LYS A 270 13.64 -19.36 20.57
N ASN A 271 14.75 -19.99 20.14
CA ASN A 271 15.30 -21.14 20.84
C ASN A 271 16.01 -20.67 22.12
N ARG A 272 15.45 -21.05 23.27
CA ARG A 272 15.92 -20.64 24.60
C ARG A 272 17.27 -21.22 25.01
N SER A 273 17.79 -22.18 24.25
CA SER A 273 19.14 -22.73 24.45
C SER A 273 20.23 -21.69 24.13
N ASN A 274 19.90 -20.65 23.34
CA ASN A 274 20.84 -19.56 23.05
C ASN A 274 20.67 -18.43 24.08
N PRO A 275 21.78 -17.93 24.69
CA PRO A 275 21.71 -16.84 25.64
C PRO A 275 21.31 -15.53 24.97
N ASP A 276 20.64 -14.66 25.71
CA ASP A 276 20.39 -13.29 25.28
C ASP A 276 21.73 -12.56 25.07
N THR A 277 21.84 -11.76 24.01
CA THR A 277 23.08 -11.06 23.67
C THR A 277 22.84 -9.65 23.13
N TRP A 278 23.82 -8.77 23.29
CA TRP A 278 23.78 -7.42 22.74
C TRP A 278 24.42 -7.42 21.35
N VAL A 279 23.68 -6.94 20.35
CA VAL A 279 24.18 -6.78 18.97
C VAL A 279 23.97 -5.35 18.49
N PRO A 280 24.83 -4.83 17.60
CA PRO A 280 24.57 -3.56 16.91
C PRO A 280 23.22 -3.59 16.19
N LEU A 281 22.51 -2.46 16.18
CA LEU A 281 21.19 -2.37 15.56
C LEU A 281 21.22 -2.76 14.07
N ASN A 282 22.29 -2.42 13.35
CA ASN A 282 22.43 -2.75 11.93
C ASN A 282 22.78 -4.22 11.65
N TYR A 283 22.94 -5.06 12.69
CA TYR A 283 23.20 -6.50 12.56
C TYR A 283 21.90 -7.32 12.59
N VAL A 284 20.76 -6.69 12.88
CA VAL A 284 19.47 -7.37 12.86
C VAL A 284 18.87 -7.30 11.46
N CYS A 285 18.37 -8.44 10.98
CA CYS A 285 17.68 -8.54 9.70
C CYS A 285 16.17 -8.60 9.94
N ARG A 286 15.44 -7.59 9.48
CA ARG A 286 13.98 -7.54 9.55
C ARG A 286 13.36 -7.91 8.21
N ILE A 287 12.61 -9.01 8.19
CA ILE A 287 11.90 -9.49 7.00
C ILE A 287 10.52 -8.83 6.91
N TYR A 288 10.17 -8.31 5.74
CA TYR A 288 8.85 -7.74 5.51
C TYR A 288 7.77 -8.83 5.58
N PRO A 289 6.62 -8.60 6.24
CA PRO A 289 5.51 -9.56 6.31
C PRO A 289 5.09 -10.15 4.95
N ALA A 290 5.13 -9.33 3.90
CA ALA A 290 4.76 -9.74 2.55
C ALA A 290 5.72 -10.76 1.92
N LEU A 291 6.96 -10.84 2.41
CA LEU A 291 8.00 -11.73 1.89
C LEU A 291 8.15 -13.00 2.73
N SER A 292 7.64 -13.03 3.97
CA SER A 292 7.86 -14.12 4.94
C SER A 292 7.59 -15.51 4.38
N LYS A 293 6.54 -15.67 3.57
CA LYS A 293 6.23 -16.94 2.89
C LYS A 293 7.37 -17.38 1.96
N THR A 294 7.70 -16.53 0.97
CA THR A 294 8.73 -16.85 -0.03
C THR A 294 10.08 -17.07 0.65
N PHE A 295 10.38 -16.25 1.65
CA PHE A 295 11.57 -16.35 2.47
C PHE A 295 11.69 -17.74 3.12
N PHE A 296 10.65 -18.19 3.82
CA PHE A 296 10.64 -19.52 4.44
C PHE A 296 10.81 -20.65 3.43
N GLN A 297 10.15 -20.54 2.27
CA GLN A 297 10.27 -21.54 1.20
C GLN A 297 11.69 -21.62 0.63
N THR A 298 12.34 -20.47 0.40
CA THR A 298 13.73 -20.43 -0.06
C THR A 298 14.68 -20.95 1.00
N MET A 299 14.52 -20.54 2.27
CA MET A 299 15.31 -21.08 3.36
C MET A 299 15.23 -22.60 3.43
N LYS A 300 14.01 -23.16 3.29
CA LYS A 300 13.75 -24.62 3.33
C LYS A 300 14.39 -25.33 2.15
N THR A 301 14.28 -24.75 0.95
CA THR A 301 14.85 -25.31 -0.29
C THR A 301 16.38 -25.34 -0.26
N GLU A 302 16.99 -24.29 0.29
CA GLU A 302 18.45 -24.14 0.35
C GLU A 302 19.06 -24.75 1.63
N ASP A 303 18.20 -25.22 2.55
CA ASP A 303 18.55 -25.73 3.88
C ASP A 303 19.58 -24.86 4.61
N LEU A 304 19.23 -23.58 4.82
CA LEU A 304 20.17 -22.59 5.39
C LEU A 304 20.60 -22.88 6.84
N LEU A 305 20.01 -23.89 7.48
CA LEU A 305 20.38 -24.34 8.83
C LEU A 305 21.16 -25.66 8.84
N ARG A 306 21.51 -26.22 7.68
CA ARG A 306 22.18 -27.54 7.55
C ARG A 306 23.50 -27.68 8.34
N ASN A 307 24.17 -26.56 8.60
CA ASN A 307 25.47 -26.54 9.29
C ASN A 307 25.35 -26.60 10.83
N LEU A 308 24.14 -26.72 11.39
CA LEU A 308 23.96 -26.93 12.82
C LEU A 308 24.45 -28.34 13.22
N GLU A 309 25.27 -28.40 14.28
CA GLU A 309 26.10 -29.57 14.63
C GLU A 309 25.30 -30.80 15.06
N ASP A 310 24.12 -30.62 15.66
CA ASP A 310 23.28 -31.73 16.16
C ASP A 310 21.81 -31.66 15.66
N ASP A 311 21.18 -32.84 15.54
CA ASP A 311 19.81 -33.03 15.04
C ASP A 311 18.76 -32.27 15.85
N LYS A 312 18.93 -32.25 17.18
CA LYS A 312 17.95 -31.67 18.08
C LYS A 312 17.93 -30.14 17.93
N THR A 313 19.11 -29.53 17.88
CA THR A 313 19.28 -28.10 17.64
C THR A 313 18.76 -27.71 16.25
N TYR A 314 19.03 -28.53 15.23
CA TYR A 314 18.49 -28.31 13.87
C TYR A 314 16.96 -28.24 13.85
N ASP A 315 16.27 -29.25 14.40
CA ASP A 315 14.81 -29.31 14.42
C ASP A 315 14.19 -28.20 15.28
N GLU A 316 14.82 -27.86 16.41
CA GLU A 316 14.39 -26.79 17.29
C GLU A 316 14.49 -25.42 16.61
N GLU A 317 15.61 -25.13 15.92
CA GLU A 317 15.79 -23.87 15.18
C GLU A 317 14.85 -23.78 13.97
N TRP A 318 14.61 -24.87 13.24
CA TRP A 318 13.63 -24.89 12.15
C TRP A 318 12.21 -24.64 12.64
N ARG A 319 11.82 -25.23 13.77
CA ARG A 319 10.50 -24.97 14.39
C ARG A 319 10.38 -23.50 14.80
N ALA A 320 11.41 -22.96 15.46
CA ALA A 320 11.46 -21.56 15.84
C ALA A 320 11.39 -20.62 14.63
N MET A 321 12.07 -20.93 13.53
CA MET A 321 12.05 -20.17 12.29
C MET A 321 10.68 -20.20 11.60
N SER A 322 10.05 -21.37 11.53
CA SER A 322 8.71 -21.56 10.97
C SER A 322 7.67 -20.72 11.72
N GLU A 323 7.59 -20.88 13.05
CA GLU A 323 6.66 -20.10 13.89
C GLU A 323 6.94 -18.60 13.80
N HIS A 324 8.21 -18.20 13.70
CA HIS A 324 8.62 -16.80 13.58
C HIS A 324 8.17 -16.18 12.26
N LEU A 325 8.41 -16.84 11.12
CA LEU A 325 8.03 -16.32 9.81
C LEU A 325 6.52 -16.42 9.57
N GLU A 326 5.83 -17.42 10.13
CA GLU A 326 4.37 -17.47 10.14
C GLU A 326 3.77 -16.30 10.94
N ALA A 327 4.29 -16.05 12.15
CA ALA A 327 3.86 -14.90 12.94
C ALA A 327 4.13 -13.57 12.22
N GLN A 328 5.27 -13.43 11.55
CA GLN A 328 5.60 -12.25 10.75
C GLN A 328 4.68 -12.11 9.53
N PHE A 329 4.33 -13.21 8.87
CA PHE A 329 3.39 -13.21 7.73
C PHE A 329 1.99 -12.72 8.12
N HIS A 330 1.53 -13.09 9.32
CA HIS A 330 0.24 -12.68 9.87
C HIS A 330 0.28 -11.35 10.63
N PHE A 331 1.46 -10.73 10.75
CA PHE A 331 1.62 -9.50 11.50
C PHE A 331 0.75 -8.37 10.93
N GLN A 332 0.04 -7.68 11.81
CA GLN A 332 -0.59 -6.39 11.55
C GLN A 332 -0.22 -5.44 12.69
N PRO A 333 0.16 -4.19 12.41
CA PRO A 333 0.49 -3.26 13.47
C PRO A 333 -0.77 -2.93 14.27
N ASN A 334 -0.59 -2.73 15.57
CA ASN A 334 -1.68 -2.32 16.46
C ASN A 334 -2.01 -0.84 16.25
N VAL A 335 -2.61 -0.53 15.10
CA VAL A 335 -3.10 0.79 14.72
C VAL A 335 -4.61 0.68 14.61
N LYS A 336 -5.32 1.74 15.01
CA LYS A 336 -6.78 1.76 14.98
C LYS A 336 -7.28 1.47 13.58
N SER A 337 -8.07 0.40 13.49
CA SER A 337 -8.71 -0.01 12.26
C SER A 337 -9.63 1.08 11.72
N ARG A 338 -9.95 0.99 10.42
CA ARG A 338 -10.83 1.96 9.78
C ARG A 338 -12.23 1.92 10.37
N PRO A 339 -12.76 3.05 10.88
CA PRO A 339 -14.15 3.10 11.27
C PRO A 339 -15.01 2.87 10.03
N LEU A 340 -16.19 2.27 10.23
CA LEU A 340 -17.16 2.16 9.17
C LEU A 340 -17.46 3.59 8.64
N PRO A 341 -17.38 3.83 7.33
CA PRO A 341 -17.58 5.16 6.79
C PRO A 341 -19.05 5.56 6.92
N LYS A 342 -19.28 6.88 6.88
CA LYS A 342 -20.64 7.42 6.82
C LYS A 342 -21.30 6.95 5.53
N MET A 343 -22.39 6.19 5.67
CA MET A 343 -23.12 5.66 4.52
C MET A 343 -23.82 6.80 3.78
N VAL A 344 -23.49 6.94 2.50
CA VAL A 344 -24.12 7.89 1.58
C VAL A 344 -25.29 7.21 0.87
N ARG A 345 -26.36 7.98 0.62
CA ARG A 345 -27.61 7.48 0.00
C ARG A 345 -28.02 8.28 -1.24
N ALA A 346 -27.07 9.00 -1.83
CA ALA A 346 -27.27 9.81 -3.02
C ALA A 346 -26.02 9.72 -3.90
N TYR A 347 -26.21 9.72 -5.21
CA TYR A 347 -25.12 9.86 -6.15
C TYR A 347 -24.47 11.25 -5.99
N LYS A 348 -23.18 11.34 -6.29
CA LYS A 348 -22.46 12.59 -6.52
C LYS A 348 -21.98 12.61 -7.97
N SER A 349 -21.87 13.78 -8.58
CA SER A 349 -21.18 13.90 -9.88
C SER A 349 -19.77 14.43 -9.66
N HIS A 350 -18.77 13.71 -10.16
CA HIS A 350 -17.42 14.24 -10.27
C HIS A 350 -17.35 15.24 -11.43
N VAL A 351 -16.41 16.18 -11.36
CA VAL A 351 -16.15 17.15 -12.44
C VAL A 351 -15.90 16.46 -13.78
N SER A 352 -15.17 15.35 -13.79
CA SER A 352 -14.84 14.63 -15.03
C SER A 352 -16.08 14.05 -15.72
N PHE A 353 -17.06 13.58 -14.94
CA PHE A 353 -18.34 13.12 -15.48
C PHE A 353 -19.17 14.28 -16.02
N SER A 354 -19.23 15.39 -15.28
CA SER A 354 -19.94 16.60 -15.70
C SER A 354 -19.38 17.18 -17.01
N THR A 355 -18.09 17.05 -17.27
CA THR A 355 -17.49 17.46 -18.56
C THR A 355 -18.01 16.63 -19.74
N VAL A 356 -18.33 15.36 -19.52
CA VAL A 356 -18.85 14.46 -20.57
C VAL A 356 -20.35 14.62 -20.75
N PHE A 357 -21.12 14.56 -19.67
CA PHE A 357 -22.58 14.54 -19.71
C PHE A 357 -23.25 15.91 -19.55
N GLY A 358 -22.51 16.93 -19.13
CA GLY A 358 -23.06 18.26 -18.83
C GLY A 358 -23.82 18.28 -17.50
N LYS A 359 -24.70 19.27 -17.34
CA LYS A 359 -25.55 19.39 -16.15
C LYS A 359 -26.68 18.36 -16.22
N ILE A 360 -26.73 17.46 -15.25
CA ILE A 360 -27.75 16.41 -15.16
C ILE A 360 -28.52 16.46 -13.85
N LYS A 361 -29.71 15.86 -13.82
CA LYS A 361 -30.42 15.53 -12.58
C LYS A 361 -29.94 14.16 -12.11
N LEU A 362 -29.25 14.12 -10.97
CA LEU A 362 -28.75 12.87 -10.42
C LEU A 362 -29.91 11.90 -10.09
N PRO A 363 -29.76 10.59 -10.37
CA PRO A 363 -30.76 9.59 -10.02
C PRO A 363 -31.06 9.59 -8.52
N LYS A 364 -32.30 9.28 -8.15
CA LYS A 364 -32.67 9.02 -6.76
C LYS A 364 -32.47 7.54 -6.47
N PRO A 365 -31.53 7.14 -5.59
CA PRO A 365 -31.34 5.73 -5.28
C PRO A 365 -32.55 5.12 -4.58
N MET A 366 -32.79 3.84 -4.84
CA MET A 366 -33.75 3.05 -4.07
C MET A 366 -33.34 2.91 -2.61
N LYS A 367 -34.36 2.77 -1.75
CA LYS A 367 -34.15 2.49 -0.33
C LYS A 367 -33.52 1.11 -0.18
N THR A 368 -32.41 1.06 0.55
CA THR A 368 -31.76 -0.20 0.88
C THR A 368 -32.67 -1.10 1.73
N ASN A 369 -32.65 -2.40 1.45
CA ASN A 369 -33.45 -3.40 2.13
C ASN A 369 -33.15 -3.40 3.65
N LYS A 370 -34.19 -3.26 4.48
CA LYS A 370 -34.03 -3.21 5.95
C LYS A 370 -33.53 -4.53 6.56
N ASN A 371 -33.64 -5.63 5.82
CA ASN A 371 -33.33 -6.99 6.26
C ASN A 371 -31.89 -7.41 5.98
N ILE A 372 -30.99 -6.46 5.71
CA ILE A 372 -29.55 -6.72 5.61
C ILE A 372 -28.78 -5.82 6.59
N LYS A 373 -27.55 -6.21 6.94
CA LYS A 373 -26.65 -5.49 7.84
C LYS A 373 -25.19 -5.68 7.44
N ILE A 374 -24.36 -4.73 7.81
CA ILE A 374 -22.91 -4.86 7.65
C ILE A 374 -22.33 -5.58 8.88
N LYS A 375 -21.33 -6.44 8.65
CA LYS A 375 -20.50 -7.05 9.70
C LYS A 375 -19.04 -7.08 9.25
N PHE A 376 -18.12 -7.05 10.20
CA PHE A 376 -16.72 -7.33 9.92
C PHE A 376 -16.51 -8.85 9.76
N VAL A 377 -15.61 -9.23 8.86
CA VAL A 377 -15.24 -10.58 8.49
C VAL A 377 -13.72 -10.63 8.40
N LEU A 378 -13.11 -11.44 9.25
CA LEU A 378 -11.66 -11.59 9.29
C LEU A 378 -11.12 -11.98 7.90
N GLY A 379 -10.05 -11.32 7.46
CA GLY A 379 -9.42 -11.54 6.15
C GLY A 379 -10.14 -10.93 4.94
N LYS A 380 -11.42 -10.53 5.06
CA LYS A 380 -12.20 -9.89 3.97
C LYS A 380 -12.60 -8.44 4.25
N GLY A 381 -12.43 -7.95 5.48
CA GLY A 381 -12.87 -6.62 5.87
C GLY A 381 -14.37 -6.62 6.22
N TYR A 382 -15.16 -5.72 5.66
CA TYR A 382 -16.61 -5.68 5.91
C TYR A 382 -17.38 -6.47 4.84
N GLY A 383 -18.48 -7.10 5.25
CA GLY A 383 -19.41 -7.81 4.39
C GLY A 383 -20.86 -7.45 4.70
N VAL A 384 -21.77 -7.70 3.75
CA VAL A 384 -23.21 -7.52 3.94
C VAL A 384 -23.86 -8.86 4.24
N PHE A 385 -24.75 -8.92 5.23
CA PHE A 385 -25.35 -10.16 5.72
C PHE A 385 -26.86 -10.05 5.84
N ALA A 386 -27.55 -11.15 5.54
CA ALA A 386 -29.00 -11.24 5.68
C ALA A 386 -29.42 -11.33 7.16
N LYS A 387 -30.46 -10.60 7.55
CA LYS A 387 -31.09 -10.67 8.89
C LYS A 387 -32.16 -11.75 9.00
N LYS A 388 -32.68 -12.21 7.86
CA LYS A 388 -33.66 -13.30 7.70
C LYS A 388 -33.45 -13.96 6.33
N ASN A 389 -34.17 -15.05 6.05
CA ASN A 389 -34.17 -15.64 4.72
C ASN A 389 -34.75 -14.64 3.70
N LEU A 390 -34.07 -14.47 2.57
CA LEU A 390 -34.46 -13.57 1.49
C LEU A 390 -34.34 -14.32 0.16
N SER A 391 -35.31 -14.14 -0.73
CA SER A 391 -35.33 -14.75 -2.05
C SER A 391 -36.02 -13.79 -3.02
N ASP A 392 -35.42 -13.60 -4.19
CA ASP A 392 -35.91 -12.72 -5.26
C ASP A 392 -36.35 -11.32 -4.78
N VAL A 393 -35.44 -10.61 -4.10
CA VAL A 393 -35.71 -9.25 -3.60
C VAL A 393 -34.56 -8.30 -3.90
N ILE A 394 -34.87 -7.02 -4.07
CA ILE A 394 -33.85 -5.99 -4.25
C ILE A 394 -33.15 -5.72 -2.91
N ALA A 395 -31.81 -5.72 -2.93
CA ALA A 395 -30.97 -5.27 -1.82
C ALA A 395 -30.87 -3.74 -1.79
N GLY A 396 -30.67 -3.12 -2.95
CA GLY A 396 -30.57 -1.67 -3.12
C GLY A 396 -29.77 -1.30 -4.36
N ASP A 397 -29.65 0.00 -4.65
CA ASP A 397 -28.79 0.48 -5.74
C ASP A 397 -27.34 0.63 -5.26
N TYR A 398 -26.37 0.35 -6.13
CA TYR A 398 -24.97 0.68 -5.91
C TYR A 398 -24.77 2.17 -6.15
N VAL A 399 -24.42 2.89 -5.09
CA VAL A 399 -24.32 4.36 -5.09
C VAL A 399 -22.88 4.76 -4.90
N GLY A 400 -22.45 5.76 -5.66
CA GLY A 400 -21.12 6.33 -5.58
C GLY A 400 -21.05 7.67 -6.30
N GLU A 401 -19.83 8.12 -6.52
CA GLU A 401 -19.53 9.27 -7.37
C GLU A 401 -19.48 8.83 -8.84
N LEU A 402 -20.26 9.50 -9.69
CA LEU A 402 -20.22 9.30 -11.13
C LEU A 402 -18.97 9.96 -11.70
N VAL A 403 -18.11 9.18 -12.36
CA VAL A 403 -16.80 9.61 -12.89
C VAL A 403 -16.66 9.23 -14.37
N SER A 404 -15.86 9.98 -15.15
CA SER A 404 -15.49 9.54 -16.50
C SER A 404 -14.59 8.30 -16.48
N VAL A 405 -14.51 7.57 -17.59
CA VAL A 405 -13.55 6.46 -17.76
C VAL A 405 -12.10 6.93 -17.57
N SER A 406 -11.77 8.12 -18.07
CA SER A 406 -10.43 8.69 -17.90
C SER A 406 -10.08 8.94 -16.43
N GLU A 407 -11.05 9.33 -15.61
CA GLU A 407 -10.85 9.52 -14.17
C GLU A 407 -10.75 8.17 -13.45
N MET A 408 -11.59 7.19 -13.79
CA MET A 408 -11.43 5.82 -13.25
C MET A 408 -10.04 5.26 -13.51
N LYS A 409 -9.56 5.37 -14.76
CA LYS A 409 -8.21 4.94 -15.15
C LYS A 409 -7.14 5.69 -14.37
N LYS A 410 -7.29 7.00 -14.16
CA LYS A 410 -6.38 7.80 -13.33
C LYS A 410 -6.31 7.24 -11.90
N ARG A 411 -7.46 7.04 -11.24
CA ARG A 411 -7.53 6.51 -9.87
C ARG A 411 -6.90 5.12 -9.77
N TYR A 412 -7.19 4.26 -10.74
CA TYR A 412 -6.58 2.93 -10.82
C TYR A 412 -5.05 2.98 -10.94
N LEU A 413 -4.52 3.79 -11.87
CA LEU A 413 -3.08 3.89 -12.10
C LEU A 413 -2.34 4.45 -10.88
N ILE A 414 -2.83 5.55 -10.31
CA ILE A 414 -2.22 6.15 -9.12
C ILE A 414 -2.30 5.18 -7.92
N GLY A 415 -3.42 4.46 -7.75
CA GLY A 415 -3.54 3.41 -6.74
C GLY A 415 -2.52 2.28 -6.92
N LYS A 416 -2.41 1.74 -8.14
CA LYS A 416 -1.45 0.68 -8.48
C LYS A 416 0.00 1.10 -8.20
N GLU A 417 0.36 2.33 -8.54
CA GLU A 417 1.71 2.88 -8.35
C GLU A 417 2.04 3.20 -6.90
N SER A 418 1.05 3.54 -6.08
CA SER A 418 1.26 3.77 -4.64
C SER A 418 1.68 2.50 -3.90
N HIS A 419 1.44 1.32 -4.48
CA HIS A 419 1.60 0.02 -3.84
C HIS A 419 0.86 -0.10 -2.49
N ASP A 420 -0.22 0.66 -2.25
CA ASP A 420 -1.02 0.54 -1.04
C ASP A 420 -1.80 -0.79 -1.00
N LYS A 421 -1.57 -1.62 0.02
CA LYS A 421 -2.36 -2.84 0.27
C LYS A 421 -3.77 -2.51 0.78
N GLU A 422 -3.98 -1.30 1.27
CA GLU A 422 -5.28 -0.79 1.73
C GLU A 422 -6.02 0.04 0.67
N GLN A 423 -5.53 0.00 -0.58
CA GLN A 423 -6.12 0.70 -1.72
C GLN A 423 -7.61 0.36 -1.92
N LYS A 424 -8.37 1.35 -2.39
CA LYS A 424 -9.83 1.30 -2.43
C LYS A 424 -10.32 1.19 -3.86
N PHE A 425 -10.57 -0.03 -4.30
CA PHE A 425 -11.24 -0.28 -5.57
C PHE A 425 -12.72 -0.56 -5.36
N TYR A 426 -13.52 0.51 -5.40
CA TYR A 426 -14.98 0.46 -5.33
C TYR A 426 -15.60 1.04 -6.59
N SER A 427 -14.96 0.79 -7.73
CA SER A 427 -15.36 1.37 -9.01
C SER A 427 -16.07 0.33 -9.86
N PHE A 428 -17.25 0.67 -10.33
CA PHE A 428 -18.05 -0.20 -11.20
C PHE A 428 -18.28 0.50 -12.54
N GLN A 429 -17.91 -0.14 -13.64
CA GLN A 429 -18.13 0.43 -14.98
C GLN A 429 -19.60 0.32 -15.40
N SER A 430 -20.13 1.44 -15.85
CA SER A 430 -21.49 1.61 -16.33
C SER A 430 -21.51 2.25 -17.73
N ALA A 431 -22.67 2.22 -18.38
CA ALA A 431 -22.87 2.85 -19.67
C ALA A 431 -24.02 3.85 -19.63
N GLY A 432 -23.98 4.81 -20.53
CA GLY A 432 -25.05 5.76 -20.76
C GLY A 432 -25.06 6.19 -22.21
N GLU A 433 -25.92 7.13 -22.52
CA GLU A 433 -26.13 7.63 -23.86
C GLU A 433 -26.35 9.14 -23.81
N LYS A 434 -25.76 9.86 -24.76
CA LYS A 434 -25.96 11.31 -24.94
C LYS A 434 -26.12 11.61 -26.42
N ASN A 435 -27.28 12.16 -26.80
CA ASN A 435 -27.62 12.41 -28.21
C ASN A 435 -27.41 11.15 -29.08
N ASP A 436 -27.99 10.03 -28.66
CA ASP A 436 -27.94 8.73 -29.35
C ASP A 436 -26.53 8.13 -29.49
N LYS A 437 -25.53 8.68 -28.77
CA LYS A 437 -24.17 8.16 -28.74
C LYS A 437 -23.90 7.43 -27.42
N PRO A 438 -23.49 6.15 -27.46
CA PRO A 438 -23.13 5.40 -26.26
C PRO A 438 -21.84 5.95 -25.64
N ILE A 439 -21.84 6.10 -24.32
CA ILE A 439 -20.72 6.64 -23.54
C ILE A 439 -20.57 5.81 -22.27
N ASN A 440 -19.36 5.28 -22.04
CA ASN A 440 -19.02 4.59 -20.80
C ASN A 440 -18.65 5.59 -19.69
N PHE A 441 -18.93 5.21 -18.45
CA PHE A 441 -18.52 5.95 -17.25
C PHE A 441 -18.38 5.00 -16.05
N GLY A 442 -17.98 5.52 -14.90
CA GLY A 442 -17.86 4.77 -13.64
C GLY A 442 -18.80 5.25 -12.57
N ILE A 443 -19.24 4.32 -11.73
CA ILE A 443 -19.81 4.60 -10.41
C ILE A 443 -18.74 4.18 -9.39
N ASP A 444 -18.05 5.17 -8.81
CA ASP A 444 -16.98 4.95 -7.85
C ASP A 444 -17.44 5.26 -6.43
N ALA A 445 -17.53 4.23 -5.60
CA ALA A 445 -17.96 4.34 -4.23
C ALA A 445 -16.78 4.53 -3.25
N ALA A 446 -15.52 4.69 -3.70
CA ALA A 446 -14.36 4.70 -2.80
C ALA A 446 -14.42 5.78 -1.70
N SER A 447 -14.88 6.99 -2.05
CA SER A 447 -15.13 8.11 -1.13
C SER A 447 -16.61 8.29 -0.76
N HIS A 448 -17.52 7.55 -1.40
CA HIS A 448 -18.99 7.74 -1.32
C HIS A 448 -19.72 6.41 -1.07
N GLN A 449 -19.31 5.70 -0.01
CA GLN A 449 -19.74 4.33 0.26
C GLN A 449 -21.21 4.24 0.69
N ASN A 450 -21.91 3.22 0.18
CA ASN A 450 -23.21 2.80 0.67
C ASN A 450 -23.16 1.32 1.07
N MET A 451 -24.25 0.72 1.54
CA MET A 451 -24.19 -0.68 1.97
C MET A 451 -23.86 -1.64 0.82
N MET A 452 -24.20 -1.33 -0.43
CA MET A 452 -23.91 -2.20 -1.57
C MET A 452 -22.42 -2.23 -1.92
N SER A 453 -21.65 -1.19 -1.58
CA SER A 453 -20.19 -1.18 -1.79
C SER A 453 -19.42 -2.13 -0.86
N PHE A 454 -20.09 -2.78 0.10
CA PHE A 454 -19.50 -3.77 1.02
C PHE A 454 -19.88 -5.21 0.70
N ILE A 455 -20.57 -5.46 -0.42
CA ILE A 455 -20.89 -6.82 -0.85
C ILE A 455 -19.62 -7.45 -1.41
N ASN A 456 -19.14 -8.54 -0.83
CA ASN A 456 -17.90 -9.19 -1.27
C ASN A 456 -18.09 -10.06 -2.52
N THR A 457 -16.97 -10.45 -3.14
CA THR A 457 -16.98 -11.37 -4.28
C THR A 457 -17.09 -12.85 -3.86
N SER A 458 -17.73 -13.68 -4.67
CA SER A 458 -17.78 -15.14 -4.53
C SER A 458 -17.85 -15.83 -5.89
N CYS A 459 -17.20 -16.99 -6.04
CA CYS A 459 -17.35 -17.87 -7.21
C CYS A 459 -18.77 -18.49 -7.31
N LEU A 460 -19.48 -18.57 -6.19
CA LEU A 460 -20.88 -19.00 -6.10
C LEU A 460 -21.68 -17.86 -5.46
N PRO A 461 -21.98 -16.79 -6.22
CA PRO A 461 -22.68 -15.64 -5.68
C PRO A 461 -24.15 -15.99 -5.40
N ASN A 462 -24.76 -15.22 -4.49
CA ASN A 462 -26.18 -15.32 -4.17
C ASN A 462 -26.94 -14.02 -4.47
N CYS A 463 -26.25 -13.07 -5.11
CA CYS A 463 -26.75 -11.82 -5.60
C CYS A 463 -26.35 -11.65 -7.07
N GLU A 464 -27.06 -10.78 -7.78
CA GLU A 464 -26.75 -10.36 -9.15
C GLU A 464 -26.89 -8.84 -9.30
N VAL A 465 -26.31 -8.31 -10.38
CA VAL A 465 -26.37 -6.89 -10.73
C VAL A 465 -27.33 -6.70 -11.90
N GLU A 466 -28.39 -5.94 -11.67
CA GLU A 466 -29.30 -5.45 -12.71
C GLU A 466 -28.85 -4.06 -13.17
N ARG A 467 -28.86 -3.83 -14.49
CA ARG A 467 -28.57 -2.53 -15.10
C ARG A 467 -29.89 -1.83 -15.42
N VAL A 468 -30.14 -0.70 -14.79
CA VAL A 468 -31.40 0.05 -14.93
C VAL A 468 -31.15 1.37 -15.63
N GLN A 469 -31.79 1.58 -16.78
CA GLN A 469 -31.70 2.82 -17.55
C GLN A 469 -32.51 3.94 -16.89
N VAL A 470 -31.91 5.12 -16.72
CA VAL A 470 -32.53 6.28 -16.08
C VAL A 470 -32.31 7.54 -16.93
N LYS A 471 -33.40 8.25 -17.25
CA LYS A 471 -33.33 9.56 -17.90
C LYS A 471 -32.90 10.63 -16.91
N VAL A 472 -31.77 11.28 -17.18
CA VAL A 472 -31.16 12.28 -16.27
C VAL A 472 -31.10 13.69 -16.86
N ALA A 473 -31.28 13.83 -18.16
CA ALA A 473 -31.52 15.10 -18.85
C ALA A 473 -32.21 14.86 -20.21
N THR A 474 -32.48 15.93 -20.96
CA THR A 474 -32.90 15.83 -22.36
C THR A 474 -31.82 15.11 -23.17
N ASN A 475 -32.19 14.06 -23.88
CA ASN A 475 -31.29 13.20 -24.68
C ASN A 475 -30.11 12.61 -23.89
N VAL A 476 -30.28 12.41 -22.57
CA VAL A 476 -29.27 11.74 -21.72
C VAL A 476 -29.91 10.65 -20.88
N MET A 477 -29.48 9.42 -21.12
CA MET A 477 -29.79 8.23 -20.35
C MET A 477 -28.52 7.70 -19.68
N ILE A 478 -28.63 7.17 -18.47
CA ILE A 478 -27.51 6.46 -17.82
C ILE A 478 -28.00 5.18 -17.18
N GLU A 479 -27.12 4.17 -17.14
CA GLU A 479 -27.32 2.95 -16.39
C GLU A 479 -26.90 3.15 -14.92
N ILE A 480 -27.82 2.90 -14.01
CA ILE A 480 -27.50 2.66 -12.60
C ILE A 480 -27.46 1.15 -12.34
N LEU A 481 -26.75 0.78 -11.28
CA LEU A 481 -26.57 -0.62 -10.90
C LEU A 481 -27.45 -0.94 -9.69
N ARG A 482 -28.27 -1.96 -9.82
CA ARG A 482 -29.16 -2.43 -8.77
C ARG A 482 -28.80 -3.85 -8.38
N ILE A 483 -28.67 -4.10 -7.08
CA ILE A 483 -28.32 -5.41 -6.58
C ILE A 483 -29.60 -6.18 -6.24
N ARG A 484 -29.83 -7.31 -6.92
CA ARG A 484 -30.90 -8.27 -6.62
C ARG A 484 -30.33 -9.44 -5.83
N ILE A 485 -31.05 -9.87 -4.80
CA ILE A 485 -30.77 -11.07 -4.02
C ILE A 485 -31.54 -12.21 -4.67
N ILE A 486 -30.82 -13.24 -5.14
CA ILE A 486 -31.43 -14.43 -5.74
C ILE A 486 -32.03 -15.29 -4.63
N LYS A 487 -31.17 -15.75 -3.70
CA LYS A 487 -31.57 -16.53 -2.51
C LYS A 487 -30.45 -16.52 -1.47
N VAL A 488 -30.76 -16.13 -0.22
CA VAL A 488 -29.79 -16.15 0.89
C VAL A 488 -30.47 -16.48 2.21
N GLU A 489 -29.85 -17.33 3.00
CA GLU A 489 -30.32 -17.71 4.32
C GLU A 489 -29.98 -16.64 5.37
N LYS A 490 -30.75 -16.62 6.46
CA LYS A 490 -30.48 -15.78 7.63
C LYS A 490 -29.05 -15.96 8.11
N GLY A 491 -28.35 -14.86 8.28
CA GLY A 491 -26.98 -14.84 8.82
C GLY A 491 -25.89 -15.17 7.81
N LYS A 492 -26.22 -15.54 6.57
CA LYS A 492 -25.24 -15.72 5.48
C LYS A 492 -24.87 -14.39 4.82
N GLU A 493 -23.66 -14.34 4.27
CA GLU A 493 -23.11 -13.20 3.56
C GLU A 493 -23.77 -13.07 2.18
N LEU A 494 -24.08 -11.85 1.77
CA LEU A 494 -24.45 -11.50 0.41
C LEU A 494 -23.17 -11.34 -0.40
N THR A 495 -23.12 -11.96 -1.57
CA THR A 495 -21.94 -11.97 -2.43
C THR A 495 -22.30 -11.87 -3.90
N LEU A 496 -21.48 -11.15 -4.66
CA LEU A 496 -21.57 -10.99 -6.12
C LEU A 496 -20.43 -11.72 -6.83
N ALA A 497 -20.57 -12.01 -8.12
CA ALA A 497 -19.42 -12.37 -8.95
C ALA A 497 -18.84 -11.09 -9.58
N TYR A 498 -17.66 -10.67 -9.13
CA TYR A 498 -17.01 -9.47 -9.69
C TYR A 498 -16.47 -9.69 -11.11
N ASN A 499 -16.25 -10.95 -11.51
CA ASN A 499 -15.66 -11.33 -12.80
C ASN A 499 -14.29 -10.69 -13.07
N TRP A 500 -13.50 -10.45 -12.02
CA TRP A 500 -12.12 -9.98 -12.15
C TRP A 500 -11.18 -11.13 -12.51
N THR A 501 -10.31 -10.93 -13.50
CA THR A 501 -9.44 -11.98 -14.06
C THR A 501 -8.14 -12.22 -13.29
N LYS A 502 -7.72 -11.28 -12.42
CA LYS A 502 -6.44 -11.33 -11.67
C LYS A 502 -6.61 -11.19 -10.15
N PHE A 503 -7.77 -11.53 -9.60
CA PHE A 503 -8.04 -11.39 -8.17
C PHE A 503 -8.05 -12.76 -7.46
N PRO A 504 -7.24 -12.97 -6.41
CA PRO A 504 -7.30 -14.20 -5.62
C PRO A 504 -8.69 -14.33 -4.96
N CYS A 505 -9.45 -15.39 -5.24
CA CYS A 505 -10.76 -15.52 -4.62
C CYS A 505 -10.63 -15.86 -3.13
N TRP A 506 -10.96 -14.89 -2.27
CA TRP A 506 -11.08 -15.11 -0.82
C TRP A 506 -12.32 -15.92 -0.44
N CYS A 507 -13.10 -16.38 -1.42
CA CYS A 507 -14.09 -17.44 -1.23
C CYS A 507 -13.48 -18.82 -0.98
N GLY A 508 -12.14 -18.97 -1.14
CA GLY A 508 -11.33 -20.18 -0.88
C GLY A 508 -11.43 -20.80 0.51
N LEU A 509 -12.35 -20.33 1.34
CA LEU A 509 -12.80 -20.96 2.58
C LEU A 509 -13.86 -22.06 2.33
N THR A 510 -14.29 -22.27 1.08
CA THR A 510 -15.17 -23.38 0.67
C THR A 510 -14.41 -24.37 -0.23
N LYS A 511 -14.78 -25.66 -0.18
CA LYS A 511 -14.12 -26.72 -0.96
C LYS A 511 -14.31 -26.55 -2.47
N GLU A 512 -15.32 -25.78 -2.87
CA GLU A 512 -15.78 -25.57 -4.25
C GLU A 512 -15.22 -24.29 -4.89
N CYS A 513 -14.31 -23.59 -4.21
CA CYS A 513 -13.68 -22.39 -4.75
C CYS A 513 -12.74 -22.74 -5.94
N LYS A 514 -13.01 -22.18 -7.11
CA LYS A 514 -12.22 -22.40 -8.34
C LYS A 514 -10.82 -21.78 -8.30
N SER A 515 -10.52 -20.98 -7.29
CA SER A 515 -9.28 -20.20 -7.16
C SER A 515 -8.84 -20.09 -5.70
N ALA A 516 -8.98 -21.17 -4.93
CA ALA A 516 -8.59 -21.19 -3.52
C ALA A 516 -7.12 -20.79 -3.40
N LEU A 517 -6.82 -19.88 -2.47
CA LEU A 517 -5.44 -19.53 -2.17
C LEU A 517 -4.70 -20.80 -1.73
N PRO A 518 -3.53 -21.13 -2.31
CA PRO A 518 -2.74 -22.26 -1.84
C PRO A 518 -2.37 -22.00 -0.37
N LYS A 519 -2.68 -22.97 0.50
CA LYS A 519 -2.22 -22.94 1.90
C LYS A 519 -0.70 -22.85 1.90
N VAL A 520 -0.15 -22.01 2.76
CA VAL A 520 1.30 -21.95 2.95
C VAL A 520 1.73 -23.19 3.71
N ASP A 521 2.73 -23.90 3.19
CA ASP A 521 3.37 -25.02 3.90
C ASP A 521 4.42 -24.45 4.86
N TRP A 522 4.10 -24.47 6.14
CA TRP A 522 5.02 -24.09 7.23
C TRP A 522 5.72 -25.29 7.86
N ALA A 523 5.57 -26.50 7.30
CA ALA A 523 6.24 -27.68 7.84
C ALA A 523 7.77 -27.56 7.69
N ILE A 524 8.49 -27.97 8.73
CA ILE A 524 9.96 -28.02 8.71
C ILE A 524 10.45 -29.08 7.71
N PRO A 525 11.63 -28.91 7.09
CA PRO A 525 12.21 -29.95 6.24
C PRO A 525 12.50 -31.22 7.05
N SER A 526 12.24 -32.39 6.45
CA SER A 526 12.78 -33.64 6.98
C SER A 526 14.27 -33.68 6.69
N ARG A 527 15.11 -33.97 7.69
CA ARG A 527 16.54 -34.24 7.48
C ARG A 527 16.68 -35.57 6.72
N THR A 528 16.57 -35.53 5.40
CA THR A 528 16.91 -36.68 4.57
C THR A 528 18.41 -36.88 4.72
N VAL A 529 18.86 -38.02 5.23
CA VAL A 529 20.28 -38.39 5.25
C VAL A 529 20.75 -38.40 3.80
N VAL A 530 21.41 -37.34 3.35
CA VAL A 530 21.98 -37.27 2.01
C VAL A 530 23.22 -38.16 2.01
N THR A 531 23.04 -39.45 1.71
CA THR A 531 24.12 -40.29 1.21
C THR A 531 24.38 -39.87 -0.24
N ASN A 532 25.45 -39.11 -0.44
CA ASN A 532 26.16 -38.82 -1.69
C ASN A 532 25.36 -38.66 -3.00
N VAL A 533 25.45 -37.42 -3.52
CA VAL A 533 25.73 -37.01 -4.90
C VAL A 533 25.22 -37.95 -6.02
N ASP A 534 24.09 -37.57 -6.61
CA ASP A 534 23.94 -37.29 -8.06
C ASP A 534 22.44 -37.27 -8.43
N ASN A 535 22.09 -36.34 -9.32
CA ASN A 535 20.78 -36.12 -9.95
C ASN A 535 19.77 -35.26 -9.18
N VAL A 536 19.91 -33.94 -9.35
CA VAL A 536 18.77 -33.01 -9.35
C VAL A 536 18.71 -32.33 -10.71
N GLU A 537 18.27 -33.08 -11.71
CA GLU A 537 17.59 -32.51 -12.88
C GLU A 537 16.10 -32.81 -12.75
N ASN A 538 15.28 -31.81 -13.05
CA ASN A 538 13.81 -31.82 -13.11
C ASN A 538 13.06 -31.49 -11.82
N LEU A 539 13.02 -30.19 -11.50
CA LEU A 539 11.85 -29.51 -10.94
C LEU A 539 11.96 -28.01 -11.24
N ASN A 540 11.88 -27.63 -12.52
CA ASN A 540 11.80 -26.23 -12.94
C ASN A 540 10.94 -26.12 -14.21
N THR A 541 9.63 -26.07 -14.04
CA THR A 541 8.70 -25.58 -15.07
C THR A 541 7.48 -24.91 -14.43
N GLU A 542 7.70 -23.86 -13.64
CA GLU A 542 6.76 -22.74 -13.63
C GLU A 542 7.54 -21.45 -13.84
N THR A 543 7.37 -20.91 -15.03
CA THR A 543 8.07 -19.76 -15.58
C THR A 543 7.78 -18.50 -14.77
N ALA A 544 8.77 -18.04 -14.00
CA ALA A 544 8.88 -16.65 -13.60
C ALA A 544 9.22 -15.82 -14.87
N SER A 545 8.19 -15.41 -15.61
CA SER A 545 8.37 -14.46 -16.70
C SER A 545 8.72 -13.09 -16.11
N GLY A 546 10.00 -12.73 -16.18
CA GLY A 546 10.46 -11.36 -15.98
C GLY A 546 9.82 -10.44 -17.02
N GLN A 547 8.74 -9.74 -16.63
CA GLN A 547 8.21 -8.65 -17.43
C GLN A 547 9.14 -7.45 -17.30
N LYS A 548 9.96 -7.22 -18.32
CA LYS A 548 10.56 -5.91 -18.58
C LYS A 548 9.41 -4.89 -18.71
N ARG A 549 9.26 -4.01 -17.73
CA ARG A 549 8.33 -2.87 -17.78
C ARG A 549 8.73 -1.94 -18.93
N LYS A 550 8.01 -2.02 -20.05
CA LYS A 550 7.80 -0.85 -20.92
C LYS A 550 6.51 -0.17 -20.45
N PRO A 551 6.46 1.16 -20.27
CA PRO A 551 5.22 1.85 -20.00
C PRO A 551 4.38 1.84 -21.27
N THR A 552 3.37 0.98 -21.33
CA THR A 552 2.34 1.05 -22.37
C THR A 552 0.98 1.23 -21.71
N ASP A 553 0.32 2.34 -22.04
CA ASP A 553 -0.99 2.78 -21.54
C ASP A 553 -2.17 1.81 -21.82
N SER A 554 -1.95 0.57 -22.28
CA SER A 554 -2.98 -0.36 -22.77
C SER A 554 -3.49 -1.41 -21.76
N GLU A 555 -2.88 -1.56 -20.58
CA GLU A 555 -3.28 -2.62 -19.62
C GLU A 555 -4.71 -2.44 -19.05
N TYR A 556 -5.18 -1.20 -18.89
CA TYR A 556 -6.50 -0.90 -18.31
C TYR A 556 -7.66 -1.57 -19.07
N ASP A 557 -7.61 -1.58 -20.41
CA ASP A 557 -8.69 -2.16 -21.24
C ASP A 557 -8.68 -3.70 -21.21
N SER A 558 -7.55 -4.31 -20.85
CA SER A 558 -7.42 -5.77 -20.75
C SER A 558 -7.98 -6.35 -19.45
N GLU A 559 -8.00 -5.56 -18.37
CA GLU A 559 -8.51 -5.95 -17.05
C GLU A 559 -10.01 -5.65 -16.87
N MET A 560 -10.57 -4.70 -17.64
CA MET A 560 -11.99 -4.36 -17.64
C MET A 560 -12.77 -4.95 -18.83
N LYS A 561 -12.38 -6.14 -19.31
CA LYS A 561 -13.12 -6.80 -20.40
C LYS A 561 -14.60 -6.91 -20.03
N LYS A 562 -15.47 -6.49 -20.96
CA LYS A 562 -16.92 -6.66 -20.87
C LYS A 562 -17.25 -8.11 -20.49
N PRO A 563 -18.25 -8.35 -19.63
CA PRO A 563 -18.83 -9.69 -19.53
C PRO A 563 -19.30 -10.08 -20.94
N LYS A 564 -18.74 -11.16 -21.49
CA LYS A 564 -19.43 -11.91 -22.53
C LYS A 564 -20.50 -12.71 -21.80
N TYR A 565 -21.75 -12.32 -21.99
CA TYR A 565 -22.88 -13.22 -21.78
C TYR A 565 -23.05 -14.02 -23.07
#